data_AF-A0A8J7CMJ2-F1
#
_entry.id   AF-A0A8J7CMJ2-F1
#
_cell.length_a   1.000
_cell.length_b   1.000
_cell.length_c   1.000
_cell.angle_alpha   90.00
_cell.angle_beta   90.00
_cell.angle_gamma   90.00
#
_symmetry.space_group_name_H-M   'P 1'
#
loop_
_entity.id
_entity.type
_entity.pdbx_description
1 polymer ?
#
loop_
_entity_poly.entity_id
_entity_poly.type
_entity_poly.pdbx_seq_one_letter_code
_entity_poly.pdbx_strand_id
1 'polypeptide(L)' 'MSTKNRPVQKLAVIGAGNMGSGIAQKMATEGYPVILVDIDDGKVARGME' A
#
# COMPACT_ATOMS: atom_id res chain seq x y z
N MET A 1 9.91 -23.41 -14.86
CA MET A 1 10.24 -22.25 -13.99
C MET A 1 9.59 -22.52 -12.63
N SER A 2 10.35 -22.80 -11.56
CA SER A 2 9.78 -22.95 -10.21
C SER A 2 9.93 -21.61 -9.49
N THR A 3 8.83 -20.94 -9.20
CA THR A 3 8.82 -19.70 -8.41
C THR A 3 8.92 -20.07 -6.94
N LYS A 4 10.06 -19.75 -6.30
CA LYS A 4 10.19 -19.86 -4.85
C LYS A 4 9.18 -18.92 -4.18
N ASN A 5 8.34 -19.46 -3.30
CA ASN A 5 7.43 -18.64 -2.49
C ASN A 5 8.27 -17.82 -1.50
N ARG A 6 8.22 -16.49 -1.60
CA ARG A 6 8.92 -15.56 -0.71
C ARG A 6 7.87 -14.84 0.13
N PRO A 7 7.93 -14.90 1.47
CA PRO A 7 6.97 -14.20 2.31
C PRO A 7 7.05 -12.70 2.06
N VAL A 8 5.89 -12.04 2.00
CA VAL A 8 5.79 -10.59 1.80
C VAL A 8 6.14 -9.90 3.11
N GLN A 9 7.20 -9.08 3.10
CA GLN A 9 7.68 -8.39 4.30
C GLN A 9 7.15 -6.95 4.41
N LYS A 10 6.96 -6.28 3.27
CA LYS A 10 6.52 -4.88 3.18
C LYS A 10 5.89 -4.66 1.82
N LEU A 11 4.81 -3.88 1.76
CA LEU A 11 4.11 -3.52 0.53
C LEU A 11 4.30 -2.04 0.22
N ALA A 12 4.34 -1.72 -1.06
CA ALA A 12 4.25 -0.35 -1.55
C ALA A 12 3.01 -0.24 -2.43
N VAL A 13 2.15 0.73 -2.15
CA VAL A 13 0.99 1.07 -2.95
C VAL A 13 1.26 2.39 -3.64
N ILE A 14 1.24 2.38 -4.99
CA ILE A 14 1.54 3.55 -5.81
C ILE A 14 0.22 4.15 -6.30
N GLY A 15 -0.05 5.37 -5.87
CA GLY A 15 -1.33 6.08 -6.00
C GLY A 15 -2.13 6.03 -4.69
N ALA A 16 -2.51 7.20 -4.19
CA ALA A 16 -3.33 7.44 -2.99
C ALA A 16 -4.76 7.91 -3.35
N GLY A 17 -5.24 7.56 -4.55
CA GLY A 17 -6.66 7.67 -4.90
C GLY A 17 -7.49 6.56 -4.26
N ASN A 18 -8.81 6.58 -4.48
CA ASN A 18 -9.78 5.68 -3.82
C ASN A 18 -9.36 4.20 -3.77
N MET A 19 -8.88 3.65 -4.89
CA MET A 19 -8.44 2.25 -4.94
C MET A 19 -7.15 2.01 -4.14
N GLY A 20 -6.15 2.89 -4.29
CA GLY A 20 -4.85 2.72 -3.64
C GLY A 20 -4.93 2.87 -2.12
N SER A 21 -5.67 3.88 -1.65
CA SER A 21 -5.92 4.06 -0.21
C SER A 21 -6.67 2.87 0.39
N GLY A 22 -7.70 2.35 -0.31
CA GLY A 22 -8.43 1.16 0.14
C GLY A 22 -7.56 -0.10 0.18
N ILE A 23 -6.68 -0.31 -0.81
CA ILE A 23 -5.71 -1.41 -0.81
C ILE A 23 -4.73 -1.25 0.36
N ALA A 24 -4.18 -0.05 0.55
CA ALA A 24 -3.23 0.22 1.63
C ALA A 24 -3.87 -0.02 3.00
N GLN A 25 -5.08 0.49 3.21
CA GLN A 25 -5.86 0.28 4.43
C GLN A 25 -6.13 -1.20 4.68
N LYS A 26 -6.57 -1.94 3.67
CA LYS A 26 -6.86 -3.37 3.82
C LYS A 26 -5.60 -4.14 4.22
N MET A 27 -4.49 -3.91 3.54
CA MET A 27 -3.23 -4.62 3.82
C MET A 27 -2.65 -4.24 5.18
N ALA A 28 -2.75 -2.96 5.58
CA ALA A 28 -2.36 -2.52 6.91
C ALA A 28 -3.23 -3.17 8.02
N THR A 29 -4.54 -3.31 7.77
CA THR A 29 -5.47 -4.00 8.69
C THR A 29 -5.13 -5.48 8.85
N GLU A 30 -4.66 -6.13 7.78
CA GLU A 30 -4.15 -7.52 7.82
C GLU A 30 -2.76 -7.63 8.47
N GLY A 31 -2.21 -6.53 9.01
CA GLY A 31 -0.96 -6.49 9.76
C GLY A 31 0.30 -6.35 8.92
N TYR A 32 0.17 -6.08 7.61
CA TYR A 32 1.34 -5.86 6.77
C TYR A 32 1.87 -4.43 6.89
N PRO A 33 3.19 -4.22 6.92
CA PRO A 33 3.78 -2.90 6.75
C PRO A 33 3.52 -2.39 5.33
N VAL A 34 2.85 -1.23 5.20
CA VAL A 34 2.52 -0.62 3.91
C VAL A 34 3.13 0.78 3.81
N ILE A 35 3.70 1.08 2.64
CA ILE A 35 4.07 2.43 2.21
C ILE A 35 3.05 2.87 1.16
N LEU A 36 2.37 3.99 1.39
CA LEU A 36 1.51 4.64 0.40
C LEU A 36 2.30 5.79 -0.24
N VAL A 37 2.34 5.82 -1.58
CA VAL A 37 3.09 6.82 -2.36
C VAL A 37 2.15 7.48 -3.34
N ASP A 38 2.21 8.81 -3.47
CA ASP A 38 1.62 9.56 -4.58
C ASP A 38 2.60 10.66 -5.02
N ILE A 39 2.24 11.41 -6.07
CA ILE A 39 3.08 12.46 -6.65
C ILE A 39 3.21 13.71 -5.77
N ASP A 40 2.31 13.89 -4.80
CA ASP A 40 2.30 15.00 -3.86
C ASP A 40 1.81 14.54 -2.48
N ASP A 41 2.26 15.23 -1.44
CA ASP A 41 1.97 14.89 -0.04
C ASP A 41 0.48 15.06 0.32
N GLY A 42 -0.24 15.97 -0.36
CA GLY A 42 -1.65 16.22 -0.11
C GLY A 42 -2.54 15.03 -0.47
N LYS A 43 -2.22 14.33 -1.56
CA LYS A 43 -2.89 13.09 -1.93
C LYS A 43 -2.60 11.94 -0.97
N VAL A 44 -1.35 11.83 -0.51
CA VAL A 44 -1.00 10.83 0.51
C VAL A 44 -1.77 11.11 1.79
N ALA A 45 -1.79 12.36 2.27
CA ALA A 45 -2.54 12.76 3.45
C ALA A 45 -4.02 12.41 3.34
N ARG A 46 -4.66 12.78 2.22
CA ARG A 46 -6.07 12.42 1.95
C ARG A 46 -6.30 10.91 1.89
N GLY A 47 -5.34 10.15 1.38
CA GLY A 47 -5.42 8.68 1.34
C GLY A 47 -5.19 8.01 2.68
N MET A 48 -4.75 8.75 3.70
CA MET A 48 -4.54 8.29 5.07
C MET A 48 -5.67 8.71 6.03
N GLU A 49 -6.56 9.62 5.60
CA GLU A 49 -7.83 9.93 6.30
C GLU A 49 -8.80 8.74 6.24
#